data_AF-A0A1H9HFJ2-F1
#
_entry.id   AF-A0A1H9HFJ2-F1
#
_cell.length_a   1.000
_cell.length_b   1.000
_cell.length_c   1.000
_cell.angle_alpha   90.00
_cell.angle_beta   90.00
_cell.angle_gamma   90.00
#
_symmetry.space_group_name_H-M   'P 1'
#
loop_
_entity.id
_entity.type
_entity.pdbx_description
1 polymer ?
#
loop_
_entity_poly.entity_id
_entity_poly.type
_entity_poly.pdbx_seq_one_letter_code
_entity_poly.pdbx_strand_id
1 'polypeptide(L)'
;MSHLTEYVKWRGDISLEERELTIIDNLVLCQLGYLDLKPIWDEATESLTLREAVERLNGSFVYKLAVSSADDDAFTRACAESERFGTLRITDYVDIVSPDSDEQFAALTFSLSDERAVIVFRGTDDTIVGWKEDFMLSYTRVPAQAEALKYAERIIQMFDHSIVAGHSKGANLALYATAYMDDSFIQKVDKIYLNDGPGFCEDILDTHRIDRIKDKAVRITPEFCVVGGIFEPDIPQNYVVGSSGRQLLQHDLQTWEIEDGQLQLLEKHDDVSEKINQVFDKFIEKMDMANREAFVKRIFDTMSENGAVTISDFMNEGIGAFENLLIQVVGKSEFDINPVQNIGKTVIQDIKESQTVKKLEQKALTLRILRIGLAFLMGIMSLCFPGFFMKFLFTAMLLAVIVFEVFQTGKHLKESGWDLKAEKPRAYICICLIVLFTLIHAKEGAVFILASGLFGLNFIIIAYRMLIQFKASKGIKRKRLRYFFEVIISFVDGVYILFVPEVADRWYMLITGCFLIMDSIFELISLMSYLLGPKEKEWDILYNG
;
A
#
# COMPACT_ATOMS: atom_id res chain seq x y z
N MET A 1 27.59 -0.44 -7.74
CA MET A 1 26.61 0.29 -6.92
C MET A 1 26.52 -0.43 -5.59
N SER A 2 26.58 0.33 -4.51
CA SER A 2 26.46 -0.17 -3.13
C SER A 2 25.09 0.17 -2.55
N HIS A 3 24.67 -0.57 -1.53
CA HIS A 3 23.48 -0.26 -0.73
C HIS A 3 23.90 0.19 0.68
N LEU A 4 22.92 0.40 1.58
CA LEU A 4 23.18 0.89 2.94
C LEU A 4 24.17 0.00 3.70
N THR A 5 24.05 -1.31 3.61
CA THR A 5 24.95 -2.26 4.30
C THR A 5 26.39 -2.12 3.83
N GLU A 6 26.63 -2.02 2.53
CA GLU A 6 27.96 -1.82 1.96
C GLU A 6 28.53 -0.44 2.32
N TYR A 7 27.68 0.60 2.34
CA TYR A 7 28.08 1.93 2.78
C TYR A 7 28.57 1.91 4.24
N VAL A 8 27.83 1.26 5.14
CA VAL A 8 28.21 1.12 6.55
C VAL A 8 29.53 0.36 6.68
N LYS A 9 29.71 -0.73 5.93
CA LYS A 9 30.99 -1.48 5.94
C LYS A 9 32.16 -0.67 5.41
N TRP A 10 31.93 0.25 4.48
CA TRP A 10 32.99 1.04 3.87
C TRP A 10 33.32 2.34 4.61
N ARG A 11 32.32 3.04 5.15
CA ARG A 11 32.47 4.38 5.79
C ARG A 11 32.16 4.40 7.28
N GLY A 12 31.78 3.26 7.84
CA GLY A 12 31.55 3.11 9.28
C GLY A 12 32.83 3.19 10.12
N ASP A 13 34.00 3.24 9.48
CA ASP A 13 35.32 3.47 10.09
C ASP A 13 35.57 4.92 10.50
N ILE A 14 34.85 5.89 9.93
CA ILE A 14 35.07 7.33 10.17
C ILE A 14 34.08 7.86 11.21
N SER A 15 34.61 8.43 12.29
CA SER A 15 33.78 8.97 13.38
C SER A 15 32.96 10.20 12.96
N LEU A 16 31.94 10.55 13.74
CA LEU A 16 31.15 11.76 13.52
C LEU A 16 31.91 13.05 13.83
N GLU A 17 32.98 12.99 14.62
CA GLU A 17 33.88 14.11 14.88
C GLU A 17 34.76 14.41 13.65
N GLU A 18 35.21 13.37 12.95
CA GLU A 18 36.02 13.50 11.75
C GLU A 18 35.19 13.92 10.52
N ARG A 19 33.94 13.43 10.44
CA ARG A 19 33.01 13.74 9.36
C ARG A 19 31.60 13.87 9.90
N GLU A 20 31.04 15.06 9.76
CA GLU A 20 29.65 15.36 10.13
C GLU A 20 28.64 14.39 9.50
N LEU A 21 27.46 14.32 10.12
CA LEU A 21 26.35 13.49 9.65
C LEU A 21 25.94 13.90 8.23
N THR A 22 25.85 12.89 7.36
CA THR A 22 25.56 13.06 5.93
C THR A 22 24.15 12.62 5.58
N ILE A 23 23.77 12.87 4.32
CA ILE A 23 22.50 12.40 3.77
C ILE A 23 22.37 10.86 3.85
N ILE A 24 23.46 10.10 3.71
CA ILE A 24 23.35 8.63 3.75
C ILE A 24 23.24 8.15 5.19
N ASP A 25 23.92 8.80 6.12
CA ASP A 25 23.81 8.47 7.54
C ASP A 25 22.37 8.64 8.04
N ASN A 26 21.61 9.62 7.53
CA ASN A 26 20.19 9.77 7.87
C ASN A 26 19.37 8.53 7.44
N LEU A 27 19.67 7.93 6.30
CA LEU A 27 19.00 6.71 5.83
C LEU A 27 19.33 5.52 6.73
N VAL A 28 20.61 5.41 7.15
CA VAL A 28 21.05 4.38 8.11
C VAL A 28 20.28 4.52 9.43
N LEU A 29 20.18 5.74 9.98
CA LEU A 29 19.47 5.99 11.23
C LEU A 29 17.95 5.77 11.09
N CYS A 30 17.35 6.14 9.95
CA CYS A 30 15.94 5.84 9.66
C CYS A 30 15.67 4.34 9.54
N GLN A 31 16.59 3.58 8.92
CA GLN A 31 16.47 2.12 8.84
C GLN A 31 16.56 1.50 10.24
N LEU A 32 17.53 1.93 11.07
CA LEU A 32 17.62 1.52 12.48
C LEU A 32 16.37 1.93 13.29
N GLY A 33 15.65 2.96 12.84
CA GLY A 33 14.30 3.35 13.27
C GLY A 33 13.31 2.20 13.42
N TYR A 34 13.48 1.16 12.61
CA TYR A 34 12.59 0.00 12.56
C TYR A 34 13.00 -1.16 13.47
N LEU A 35 14.20 -1.14 14.06
CA LEU A 35 14.65 -2.17 14.99
C LEU A 35 13.83 -2.13 16.29
N ASP A 36 13.25 -3.26 16.68
CA ASP A 36 12.47 -3.36 17.92
C ASP A 36 13.38 -3.36 19.15
N LEU A 37 13.45 -2.21 19.83
CA LEU A 37 14.22 -2.03 21.06
C LEU A 37 13.38 -2.31 22.32
N LYS A 38 12.07 -2.54 22.18
CA LYS A 38 11.17 -2.77 23.33
C LYS A 38 11.63 -3.90 24.28
N PRO A 39 12.24 -5.00 23.81
CA PRO A 39 12.74 -6.04 24.72
C PRO A 39 13.88 -5.62 25.65
N ILE A 40 14.60 -4.54 25.32
CA ILE A 40 15.80 -4.09 26.04
C ILE A 40 15.71 -2.66 26.57
N TRP A 41 14.56 -2.00 26.36
CA TRP A 41 14.32 -0.61 26.72
C TRP A 41 13.19 -0.51 27.74
N ASP A 42 13.49 0.02 28.92
CA ASP A 42 12.54 0.25 30.02
C ASP A 42 12.69 1.67 30.61
N GLU A 43 11.83 2.02 31.57
CA GLU A 43 11.86 3.34 32.21
C GLU A 43 13.16 3.64 32.98
N ALA A 44 13.93 2.61 33.35
CA ALA A 44 15.21 2.75 34.03
C ALA A 44 16.38 2.90 33.05
N THR A 45 16.15 2.70 31.75
CA THR A 45 17.15 2.79 30.71
C THR A 45 17.43 4.26 30.42
N GLU A 46 18.49 4.80 31.02
CA GLU A 46 18.91 6.18 30.74
C GLU A 46 19.45 6.35 29.31
N SER A 47 20.23 5.37 28.82
CA SER A 47 20.81 5.38 27.48
C SER A 47 21.68 4.14 27.21
N LEU A 48 21.82 3.78 25.94
CA LEU A 48 22.64 2.67 25.46
C LEU A 48 23.34 3.04 24.16
N THR A 49 24.60 2.64 23.97
CA THR A 49 25.19 2.68 22.63
C THR A 49 24.47 1.69 21.70
N LEU A 50 24.48 1.94 20.38
CA LEU A 50 23.93 1.00 19.41
C LEU A 50 24.59 -0.39 19.55
N ARG A 51 25.90 -0.43 19.82
CA ARG A 51 26.62 -1.68 20.07
C ARG A 51 26.08 -2.43 21.27
N GLU A 52 25.90 -1.76 22.41
CA GLU A 52 25.32 -2.38 23.62
C GLU A 52 23.88 -2.84 23.39
N ALA A 53 23.07 -2.08 22.65
CA ALA A 53 21.71 -2.46 22.31
C ALA A 53 21.70 -3.77 21.49
N VAL A 54 22.54 -3.85 20.46
CA VAL A 54 22.67 -5.05 19.62
C VAL A 54 23.21 -6.26 20.39
N GLU A 55 24.16 -6.05 21.31
CA GLU A 55 24.65 -7.10 22.22
C GLU A 55 23.53 -7.63 23.14
N ARG A 56 22.70 -6.75 23.71
CA ARG A 56 21.58 -7.13 24.58
C ARG A 56 20.46 -7.86 23.84
N LEU A 57 20.21 -7.51 22.57
CA LEU A 57 19.27 -8.25 21.70
C LEU A 57 19.77 -9.66 21.36
N ASN A 58 21.06 -9.95 21.56
CA ASN A 58 21.66 -11.28 21.47
C ASN A 58 21.34 -12.03 20.16
N GLY A 59 21.34 -11.30 19.04
CA GLY A 59 21.08 -11.86 17.71
C GLY A 59 19.61 -12.12 17.36
N SER A 60 18.66 -11.67 18.19
CA SER A 60 17.23 -11.68 17.88
C SER A 60 16.80 -10.28 17.39
N PHE A 61 17.16 -9.93 16.16
CA PHE A 61 16.76 -8.65 15.58
C PHE A 61 15.38 -8.79 14.94
N VAL A 62 14.44 -7.95 15.39
CA VAL A 62 13.09 -7.89 14.83
C VAL A 62 12.91 -6.50 14.27
N TYR A 63 12.64 -6.42 12.97
CA TYR A 63 12.32 -5.17 12.30
C TYR A 63 10.81 -5.03 12.18
N LYS A 64 10.27 -3.92 12.67
CA LYS A 64 8.84 -3.59 12.60
C LYS A 64 8.49 -2.93 11.27
N LEU A 65 8.62 -3.71 10.20
CA LEU A 65 8.32 -3.33 8.82
C LEU A 65 7.36 -4.36 8.22
N ALA A 66 6.48 -3.92 7.32
CA ALA A 66 5.59 -4.83 6.59
C ALA A 66 6.36 -5.83 5.69
N VAL A 67 7.59 -5.48 5.29
CA VAL A 67 8.51 -6.37 4.58
C VAL A 67 9.88 -6.26 5.23
N SER A 68 10.21 -7.21 6.12
CA SER A 68 11.57 -7.39 6.64
C SER A 68 12.31 -8.47 5.84
N SER A 69 13.63 -8.38 5.77
CA SER A 69 14.46 -9.34 5.02
C SER A 69 15.66 -9.83 5.84
N ALA A 70 16.30 -10.91 5.40
CA ALA A 70 17.54 -11.39 6.04
C ALA A 70 18.70 -10.36 5.95
N ASP A 71 18.58 -9.35 5.09
CA ASP A 71 19.58 -8.29 4.94
C ASP A 71 19.57 -7.32 6.14
N ASP A 72 18.45 -7.23 6.87
CA ASP A 72 18.31 -6.40 8.08
C ASP A 72 19.27 -6.81 9.21
N ASP A 73 19.51 -8.11 9.37
CA ASP A 73 20.43 -8.65 10.38
C ASP A 73 21.88 -8.26 10.06
N ALA A 74 22.28 -8.42 8.80
CA ALA A 74 23.62 -8.08 8.33
C ALA A 74 23.86 -6.57 8.43
N PHE A 75 22.87 -5.76 8.07
CA PHE A 75 22.87 -4.30 8.23
C PHE A 75 23.05 -3.90 9.70
N THR A 76 22.25 -4.48 10.61
CA THR A 76 22.28 -4.17 12.05
C THR A 76 23.65 -4.47 12.67
N ARG A 77 24.20 -5.65 12.36
CA ARG A 77 25.54 -6.04 12.84
C ARG A 77 26.62 -5.10 12.30
N ALA A 78 26.59 -4.78 11.00
CA ALA A 78 27.54 -3.85 10.41
C ALA A 78 27.49 -2.47 11.10
N CYS A 79 26.29 -1.97 11.43
CA CYS A 79 26.14 -0.71 12.16
C CYS A 79 26.75 -0.80 13.57
N ALA A 80 26.43 -1.84 14.34
CA ALA A 80 26.93 -2.01 15.71
C ALA A 80 28.47 -2.21 15.80
N GLU A 81 29.04 -2.90 14.82
CA GLU A 81 30.48 -3.14 14.71
C GLU A 81 31.26 -1.90 14.26
N SER A 82 30.61 -0.96 13.57
CA SER A 82 31.22 0.28 13.10
C SER A 82 31.62 1.23 14.24
N GLU A 83 32.61 2.08 13.99
CA GLU A 83 32.97 3.19 14.87
C GLU A 83 31.93 4.31 14.77
N ARG A 84 31.49 4.61 13.54
CA ARG A 84 30.55 5.69 13.21
C ARG A 84 29.17 5.56 13.85
N PHE A 85 28.57 4.37 13.77
CA PHE A 85 27.21 4.14 14.24
C PHE A 85 27.17 3.34 15.54
N GLY A 86 28.11 2.41 15.75
CA GLY A 86 28.11 1.54 16.92
C GLY A 86 28.29 2.30 18.24
N THR A 87 28.95 3.46 18.20
CA THR A 87 29.21 4.32 19.36
C THR A 87 28.08 5.31 19.66
N LEU A 88 27.12 5.48 18.75
CA LEU A 88 25.98 6.39 18.93
C LEU A 88 25.12 5.96 20.11
N ARG A 89 24.82 6.90 21.00
CA ARG A 89 23.99 6.64 22.18
C ARG A 89 22.52 6.87 21.84
N ILE A 90 21.74 5.82 21.95
CA ILE A 90 20.28 5.90 22.01
C ILE A 90 19.95 6.43 23.40
N THR A 91 19.29 7.58 23.45
CA THR A 91 18.97 8.30 24.70
C THR A 91 17.49 8.27 25.03
N ASP A 92 16.66 7.95 24.05
CA ASP A 92 15.22 7.87 24.22
C ASP A 92 14.60 6.97 23.15
N TYR A 93 13.58 6.20 23.52
CA TYR A 93 12.84 5.30 22.65
C TYR A 93 11.39 5.20 23.13
N VAL A 94 10.45 5.21 22.19
CA VAL A 94 9.03 5.03 22.44
C VAL A 94 8.40 4.18 21.35
N ASP A 95 7.49 3.28 21.73
CA ASP A 95 6.77 2.39 20.82
C ASP A 95 5.36 2.12 21.33
N ILE A 96 4.40 2.84 20.75
CA ILE A 96 2.98 2.88 21.10
C ILE A 96 2.19 2.25 19.96
N VAL A 97 1.37 1.26 20.32
CA VAL A 97 0.32 0.71 19.45
C VAL A 97 -0.95 0.66 20.29
N SER A 98 -1.94 1.47 19.92
CA SER A 98 -3.19 1.64 20.65
C SER A 98 -4.38 1.51 19.68
N PRO A 99 -5.03 0.34 19.62
CA PRO A 99 -6.24 0.16 18.83
C PRO A 99 -7.40 1.09 19.24
N ASP A 100 -7.48 1.46 20.52
CA ASP A 100 -8.56 2.30 21.03
C ASP A 100 -8.51 3.74 20.50
N SER A 101 -7.30 4.24 20.22
CA SER A 101 -7.06 5.57 19.66
C SER A 101 -6.78 5.55 18.16
N ASP A 102 -6.82 4.38 17.50
CA ASP A 102 -6.36 4.20 16.11
C ASP A 102 -4.92 4.75 15.90
N GLU A 103 -4.02 4.41 16.83
CA GLU A 103 -2.68 5.00 16.91
C GLU A 103 -1.55 3.97 16.84
N GLN A 104 -0.60 4.23 15.95
CA GLN A 104 0.70 3.59 15.92
C GLN A 104 1.77 4.68 15.85
N PHE A 105 2.59 4.79 16.89
CA PHE A 105 3.64 5.79 16.98
C PHE A 105 4.92 5.17 17.56
N ALA A 106 6.05 5.40 16.89
CA ALA A 106 7.34 5.07 17.48
C ALA A 106 8.41 6.09 17.07
N ALA A 107 9.29 6.37 18.01
CA ALA A 107 10.39 7.31 17.82
C ALA A 107 11.62 6.85 18.61
N LEU A 108 12.78 7.24 18.12
CA LEU A 108 14.05 7.03 18.81
C LEU A 108 14.95 8.25 18.65
N THR A 109 15.81 8.48 19.64
CA THR A 109 16.75 9.60 19.63
C THR A 109 18.18 9.11 19.78
N PHE A 110 19.02 9.44 18.79
CA PHE A 110 20.47 9.27 18.86
C PHE A 110 21.14 10.57 19.30
N SER A 111 21.97 10.53 20.34
CA SER A 111 22.88 11.62 20.70
C SER A 111 24.14 11.51 19.85
N LEU A 112 24.46 12.58 19.10
CA LEU A 112 25.71 12.73 18.36
C LEU A 112 26.80 13.34 19.25
N SER A 113 26.39 14.22 20.17
CA SER A 113 27.20 14.81 21.23
C SER A 113 26.27 15.28 22.36
N ASP A 114 26.83 15.92 23.40
CA ASP A 114 26.05 16.51 24.49
C ASP A 114 25.10 17.62 24.02
N GLU A 115 25.37 18.24 22.87
CA GLU A 115 24.60 19.38 22.33
C GLU A 115 23.79 19.01 21.09
N ARG A 116 24.09 17.89 20.43
CA ARG A 116 23.54 17.50 19.12
C ARG A 116 22.79 16.16 19.18
N ALA A 117 21.58 16.11 18.63
CA ALA A 117 20.79 14.89 18.54
C ALA A 117 20.15 14.67 17.16
N VAL A 118 19.78 13.41 16.90
CA VAL A 118 18.94 13.01 15.76
C VAL A 118 17.69 12.34 16.29
N ILE A 119 16.54 12.90 15.96
CA ILE A 119 15.21 12.36 16.26
C ILE A 119 14.75 11.60 15.02
N VAL A 120 14.48 10.31 15.17
CA VAL A 120 14.00 9.45 14.09
C VAL A 120 12.59 8.99 14.42
N PHE A 121 11.64 9.29 13.54
CA PHE A 121 10.29 8.73 13.59
C PHE A 121 10.21 7.48 12.72
N ARG A 122 9.74 6.37 13.32
CA ARG A 122 9.50 5.12 12.60
C ARG A 122 8.28 5.28 11.69
N GLY A 123 8.36 4.70 10.49
CA GLY A 123 7.18 4.53 9.64
C GLY A 123 6.25 3.42 10.12
N THR A 124 5.31 3.06 9.27
CA THR A 124 4.29 2.06 9.56
C THR A 124 4.90 0.67 9.74
N ASP A 125 4.47 -0.02 10.78
CA ASP A 125 4.80 -1.42 11.02
C ASP A 125 3.77 -2.36 10.36
N ASP A 126 3.74 -3.63 10.73
CA ASP A 126 2.81 -4.60 10.17
C ASP A 126 1.43 -4.58 10.84
N THR A 127 1.17 -3.67 11.79
CA THR A 127 -0.08 -3.63 12.55
C THR A 127 -1.23 -3.07 11.71
N ILE A 128 -2.41 -3.67 11.83
CA ILE A 128 -3.64 -3.16 11.17
C ILE A 128 -3.92 -1.72 11.59
N VAL A 129 -3.64 -1.37 12.85
CA VAL A 129 -3.78 -0.01 13.39
C VAL A 129 -2.87 0.97 12.67
N GLY A 130 -1.60 0.62 12.47
CA GLY A 130 -0.65 1.47 11.73
C GLY A 130 -1.12 1.74 10.30
N TRP A 131 -1.53 0.70 9.59
CA TRP A 131 -2.07 0.84 8.24
C TRP A 131 -3.38 1.62 8.22
N LYS A 132 -4.27 1.45 9.20
CA LYS A 132 -5.50 2.25 9.32
C LYS A 132 -5.18 3.74 9.48
N GLU A 133 -4.21 4.06 10.34
CA GLU A 133 -3.80 5.44 10.60
C GLU A 133 -3.15 6.11 9.38
N ASP A 134 -2.43 5.37 8.53
CA ASP A 134 -1.92 5.92 7.26
C ASP A 134 -3.03 6.41 6.35
N PHE A 135 -4.12 5.63 6.25
CA PHE A 135 -5.27 6.01 5.43
C PHE A 135 -6.09 7.14 6.07
N MET A 136 -6.04 7.28 7.40
CA MET A 136 -6.64 8.40 8.13
C MET A 136 -6.05 9.75 7.75
N LEU A 137 -4.78 9.81 7.30
CA LEU A 137 -4.14 11.03 6.79
C LEU A 137 -4.94 11.71 5.66
N SER A 138 -5.83 10.98 4.99
CA SER A 138 -6.68 11.51 3.92
C SER A 138 -7.96 12.21 4.40
N TYR A 139 -8.34 12.11 5.69
CA TYR A 139 -9.57 12.74 6.20
C TYR A 139 -9.52 13.26 7.65
N THR A 140 -8.47 12.97 8.42
CA THR A 140 -8.30 13.55 9.75
C THR A 140 -6.83 13.80 10.08
N ARG A 141 -6.59 14.71 11.03
CA ARG A 141 -5.32 14.76 11.75
C ARG A 141 -5.20 13.49 12.58
N VAL A 142 -4.06 12.80 12.47
CA VAL A 142 -3.87 11.48 13.10
C VAL A 142 -3.22 11.61 14.49
N PRO A 143 -3.51 10.71 15.44
CA PRO A 143 -2.91 10.73 16.78
C PRO A 143 -1.38 10.78 16.78
N ALA A 144 -0.72 9.98 15.94
CA ALA A 144 0.73 9.90 15.86
C ALA A 144 1.40 11.25 15.52
N GLN A 145 0.72 12.14 14.79
CA GLN A 145 1.21 13.50 14.52
C GLN A 145 1.29 14.35 15.79
N ALA A 146 0.32 14.21 16.70
CA ALA A 146 0.34 14.90 17.99
C ALA A 146 1.44 14.34 18.91
N GLU A 147 1.63 13.02 18.95
CA GLU A 147 2.72 12.40 19.71
C GLU A 147 4.10 12.75 19.13
N ALA A 148 4.25 12.78 17.81
CA ALA A 148 5.49 13.21 17.16
C ALA A 148 5.90 14.64 17.55
N LEU A 149 4.93 15.56 17.58
CA LEU A 149 5.17 16.94 18.02
C LEU A 149 5.64 16.99 19.48
N LYS A 150 4.91 16.34 20.40
CA LYS A 150 5.26 16.30 21.83
C LYS A 150 6.64 15.68 22.05
N TYR A 151 6.92 14.58 21.35
CA TYR A 151 8.21 13.90 21.41
C TYR A 151 9.33 14.83 20.95
N ALA A 152 9.18 15.46 19.77
CA ALA A 152 10.18 16.35 19.22
C ALA A 152 10.47 17.54 20.14
N GLU A 153 9.44 18.23 20.63
CA GLU A 153 9.61 19.38 21.51
C GLU A 153 10.33 18.99 22.81
N ARG A 154 9.98 17.84 23.41
CA ARG A 154 10.65 17.34 24.62
C ARG A 154 12.14 17.08 24.38
N ILE A 155 12.49 16.45 23.25
CA ILE A 155 13.89 16.17 22.93
C ILE A 155 14.64 17.45 22.59
N ILE A 156 14.08 18.34 21.76
CA ILE A 156 14.72 19.60 21.33
C ILE A 156 14.93 20.56 22.53
N GLN A 157 14.16 20.44 23.61
CA GLN A 157 14.43 21.17 24.84
C GLN A 157 15.78 20.80 25.48
N MET A 158 16.22 19.55 25.32
CA MET A 158 17.43 19.01 25.96
C MET A 158 18.71 19.23 25.14
N PHE A 159 18.58 19.53 23.85
CA PHE A 159 19.70 19.72 22.93
C PHE A 159 19.69 21.14 22.35
N ASP A 160 20.85 21.64 21.94
CA ASP A 160 20.98 22.95 21.28
C ASP A 160 20.77 22.83 19.77
N HIS A 161 21.08 21.65 19.23
CA HIS A 161 21.05 21.33 17.81
C HIS A 161 20.38 19.98 17.58
N SER A 162 19.41 19.91 16.69
CA SER A 162 18.66 18.69 16.42
C SER A 162 18.43 18.48 14.93
N ILE A 163 18.57 17.23 14.49
CA ILE A 163 18.13 16.77 13.18
C ILE A 163 16.85 15.96 13.40
N VAL A 164 15.83 16.20 12.58
CA VAL A 164 14.58 15.43 12.62
C VAL A 164 14.46 14.63 11.33
N ALA A 165 14.22 13.34 11.41
CA ALA A 165 14.19 12.47 10.25
C ALA A 165 13.08 11.43 10.36
N GLY A 166 12.66 10.91 9.22
CA GLY A 166 11.77 9.76 9.18
C GLY A 166 11.65 9.18 7.79
N HIS A 167 11.11 7.96 7.73
CA HIS A 167 10.84 7.23 6.50
C HIS A 167 9.36 6.84 6.40
N SER A 168 8.78 6.85 5.20
CA SER A 168 7.37 6.50 4.98
C SER A 168 6.45 7.39 5.84
N LYS A 169 5.50 6.82 6.60
CA LYS A 169 4.74 7.56 7.62
C LYS A 169 5.62 8.40 8.56
N GLY A 170 6.80 7.92 8.93
CA GLY A 170 7.73 8.64 9.79
C GLY A 170 8.21 9.97 9.19
N ALA A 171 8.33 10.07 7.86
CA ALA A 171 8.64 11.33 7.20
C ALA A 171 7.46 12.32 7.31
N ASN A 172 6.21 11.85 7.24
CA ASN A 172 5.04 12.69 7.54
C ASN A 172 5.09 13.21 8.99
N LEU A 173 5.45 12.36 9.95
CA LEU A 173 5.58 12.73 11.36
C LEU A 173 6.70 13.76 11.58
N ALA A 174 7.85 13.60 10.92
CA ALA A 174 8.95 14.56 10.93
C ALA A 174 8.52 15.92 10.38
N LEU A 175 7.84 15.93 9.23
CA LEU A 175 7.29 17.13 8.61
C LEU A 175 6.25 17.79 9.53
N TYR A 176 5.33 17.01 10.08
CA TYR A 176 4.29 17.47 10.98
C TYR A 176 4.85 18.12 12.24
N ALA A 177 5.70 17.41 12.97
CA ALA A 177 6.27 17.87 14.23
C ALA A 177 6.99 19.21 14.04
N THR A 178 7.80 19.32 12.99
CA THR A 178 8.62 20.50 12.72
C THR A 178 7.82 21.68 12.17
N ALA A 179 6.80 21.46 11.33
CA ALA A 179 5.96 22.53 10.81
C ALA A 179 5.01 23.12 11.88
N TYR A 180 4.62 22.31 12.88
CA TYR A 180 3.65 22.69 13.90
C TYR A 180 4.24 23.13 15.25
N MET A 181 5.53 22.91 15.50
CA MET A 181 6.21 23.44 16.69
C MET A 181 6.40 24.96 16.65
N ASP A 182 6.69 25.52 17.82
CA ASP A 182 6.99 26.95 17.99
C ASP A 182 8.33 27.34 17.36
N ASP A 183 8.46 28.60 16.94
CA ASP A 183 9.68 29.12 16.27
C ASP A 183 10.95 28.94 17.12
N SER A 184 10.83 28.99 18.45
CA SER A 184 11.96 28.75 19.36
C SER A 184 12.52 27.32 19.25
N PHE A 185 11.68 26.33 18.97
CA PHE A 185 12.12 24.96 18.71
C PHE A 185 12.67 24.83 17.29
N ILE A 186 12.02 25.45 16.29
CA ILE A 186 12.49 25.45 14.90
C ILE A 186 13.91 26.01 14.79
N GLN A 187 14.27 27.02 15.59
CA GLN A 187 15.63 27.59 15.60
C GLN A 187 16.72 26.57 15.97
N LYS A 188 16.40 25.59 16.83
CA LYS A 188 17.29 24.50 17.24
C LYS A 188 17.32 23.32 16.27
N VAL A 189 16.42 23.27 15.30
CA VAL A 189 16.42 22.22 14.26
C VAL A 189 17.37 22.62 13.14
N ASP A 190 18.41 21.84 12.89
CA ASP A 190 19.39 22.15 11.84
C ASP A 190 18.93 21.63 10.47
N LYS A 191 18.31 20.45 10.45
CA LYS A 191 17.98 19.72 9.22
C LYS A 191 16.77 18.81 9.44
N ILE A 192 15.94 18.69 8.41
CA ILE A 192 14.76 17.81 8.41
C ILE A 192 14.87 16.87 7.22
N TYR A 193 14.98 15.57 7.45
CA TYR A 193 15.08 14.55 6.39
C TYR A 193 13.76 13.83 6.21
N LEU A 194 13.17 13.97 5.01
CA LEU A 194 11.89 13.39 4.62
C LEU A 194 12.14 12.31 3.58
N ASN A 195 12.22 11.06 4.03
CA ASN A 195 12.53 9.92 3.17
C ASN A 195 11.25 9.22 2.72
N ASP A 196 10.87 9.42 1.45
CA ASP A 196 9.72 8.79 0.78
C ASP A 196 8.41 8.73 1.58
N GLY A 197 8.08 9.83 2.27
CA GLY A 197 6.86 9.95 3.06
C GLY A 197 5.82 10.89 2.46
N PRO A 198 4.53 10.66 2.75
CA PRO A 198 3.46 11.52 2.27
C PRO A 198 3.51 12.90 2.94
N GLY A 199 3.05 13.95 2.25
CA GLY A 199 2.93 15.29 2.83
C GLY A 199 1.57 15.55 3.47
N PHE A 200 1.09 16.79 3.38
CA PHE A 200 -0.11 17.24 4.07
C PHE A 200 -1.32 17.26 3.14
N CYS A 201 -2.39 16.57 3.52
CA CYS A 201 -3.69 16.76 2.88
C CYS A 201 -4.18 18.20 3.16
N GLU A 202 -4.29 19.02 2.11
CA GLU A 202 -4.69 20.43 2.20
C GLU A 202 -6.09 20.64 2.79
N ASP A 203 -6.95 19.62 2.68
CA ASP A 203 -8.30 19.65 3.27
C ASP A 203 -8.26 19.58 4.82
N ILE A 204 -7.15 19.13 5.41
CA ILE A 204 -7.02 18.79 6.84
C ILE A 204 -5.98 19.68 7.54
N LEU A 205 -4.84 19.87 6.88
CA LEU A 205 -3.66 20.51 7.45
C LEU A 205 -3.29 21.73 6.63
N ASP A 206 -2.73 22.72 7.33
CA ASP A 206 -2.32 24.00 6.73
C ASP A 206 -0.93 23.84 6.10
N THR A 207 -0.89 23.72 4.77
CA THR A 207 0.35 23.56 4.00
C THR A 207 1.27 24.77 4.09
N HIS A 208 0.75 25.98 4.38
CA HIS A 208 1.59 27.17 4.57
C HIS A 208 2.52 27.06 5.78
N ARG A 209 2.26 26.15 6.71
CA ARG A 209 3.19 25.89 7.83
C ARG A 209 4.52 25.31 7.37
N ILE A 210 4.55 24.65 6.22
CA ILE A 210 5.78 24.09 5.62
C ILE A 210 6.73 25.22 5.22
N ASP A 211 6.23 26.42 4.88
CA ASP A 211 7.06 27.58 4.52
C ASP A 211 8.05 27.98 5.62
N ARG A 212 7.73 27.70 6.89
CA ARG A 212 8.60 28.00 8.04
C ARG A 212 9.83 27.09 8.13
N ILE A 213 9.78 25.92 7.51
CA ILE A 213 10.78 24.86 7.67
C ILE A 213 11.38 24.37 6.35
N LYS A 214 10.82 24.74 5.20
CA LYS A 214 11.22 24.20 3.88
C LYS A 214 12.69 24.39 3.53
N ASP A 215 13.32 25.48 3.98
CA ASP A 215 14.76 25.73 3.75
C ASP A 215 15.68 24.79 4.57
N LYS A 216 15.15 24.23 5.67
CA LYS A 216 15.82 23.24 6.51
C LYS A 216 15.48 21.80 6.09
N ALA A 217 14.43 21.62 5.29
CA ALA A 217 13.97 20.32 4.87
C ALA A 217 14.70 19.80 3.64
N VAL A 218 14.87 18.49 3.59
CA VAL A 218 15.42 17.74 2.47
C VAL A 218 14.50 16.56 2.23
N ARG A 219 13.93 16.52 1.02
CA ARG A 219 13.10 15.42 0.56
C ARG A 219 13.93 14.48 -0.31
N ILE A 220 13.84 13.19 -0.02
CA ILE A 220 14.53 12.13 -0.78
C ILE A 220 13.50 11.07 -1.13
N THR A 221 13.41 10.72 -2.41
CA THR A 221 12.38 9.82 -2.94
C THR A 221 12.98 8.91 -4.02
N PRO A 222 12.51 7.66 -4.15
CA PRO A 222 13.01 6.75 -5.18
C PRO A 222 12.53 7.16 -6.57
N GLU A 223 13.13 6.59 -7.62
CA GLU A 223 12.69 6.75 -9.00
C GLU A 223 11.19 6.44 -9.17
N PHE A 224 10.74 5.29 -8.67
CA PHE A 224 9.34 4.89 -8.62
C PHE A 224 8.70 5.34 -7.30
N CYS A 225 8.29 6.62 -7.25
CA CYS A 225 7.74 7.22 -6.03
C CYS A 225 6.21 7.23 -6.06
N VAL A 226 5.59 6.38 -5.23
CA VAL A 226 4.13 6.42 -4.98
C VAL A 226 3.85 6.97 -3.59
N VAL A 227 4.57 6.54 -2.55
CA VAL A 227 4.31 6.96 -1.17
C VAL A 227 4.69 8.42 -0.95
N GLY A 228 5.90 8.83 -1.32
CA GLY A 228 6.35 10.21 -1.23
C GLY A 228 5.64 11.18 -2.18
N GLY A 229 4.89 10.67 -3.16
CA GLY A 229 4.07 11.45 -4.09
C GLY A 229 2.68 11.78 -3.55
N ILE A 230 2.23 11.12 -2.48
CA ILE A 230 0.94 11.41 -1.85
C ILE A 230 1.04 12.74 -1.10
N PHE A 231 0.16 13.69 -1.44
CA PHE A 231 0.14 15.03 -0.85
C PHE A 231 1.50 15.72 -0.88
N GLU A 232 2.20 15.60 -2.01
CA GLU A 232 3.59 16.01 -2.16
C GLU A 232 3.87 17.42 -1.58
N PRO A 233 4.80 17.55 -0.61
CA PRO A 233 5.11 18.85 -0.01
C PRO A 233 6.08 19.66 -0.89
N ASP A 234 5.88 20.98 -0.92
CA ASP A 234 6.78 21.92 -1.63
C ASP A 234 8.09 22.13 -0.85
N ILE A 235 9.08 21.28 -1.12
CA ILE A 235 10.41 21.31 -0.51
C ILE A 235 11.48 21.60 -1.58
N PRO A 236 12.23 22.71 -1.49
CA PRO A 236 13.22 23.09 -2.49
C PRO A 236 14.37 22.08 -2.67
N GLN A 237 14.85 21.47 -1.58
CA GLN A 237 15.88 20.43 -1.64
C GLN A 237 15.22 19.07 -1.83
N ASN A 238 14.92 18.72 -3.09
CA ASN A 238 14.25 17.50 -3.47
C ASN A 238 15.17 16.61 -4.34
N TYR A 239 15.40 15.38 -3.91
CA TYR A 239 16.30 14.43 -4.57
C TYR A 239 15.55 13.17 -5.01
N VAL A 240 15.69 12.82 -6.29
CA VAL A 240 15.25 11.52 -6.82
C VAL A 240 16.44 10.58 -6.83
N VAL A 241 16.33 9.42 -6.18
CA VAL A 241 17.43 8.45 -6.07
C VAL A 241 17.13 7.18 -6.87
N GLY A 242 18.17 6.64 -7.52
CA GLY A 242 18.13 5.33 -8.16
C GLY A 242 17.92 4.21 -7.14
N SER A 243 17.32 3.12 -7.57
CA SER A 243 17.06 1.97 -6.71
C SER A 243 17.18 0.66 -7.49
N SER A 244 17.81 -0.34 -6.87
CA SER A 244 17.81 -1.72 -7.35
C SER A 244 16.46 -2.41 -7.13
N GLY A 245 15.61 -1.79 -6.30
CA GLY A 245 14.24 -2.15 -6.05
C GLY A 245 13.40 -2.00 -7.30
N ARG A 246 12.33 -2.78 -7.34
CA ARG A 246 11.47 -2.88 -8.51
C ARG A 246 10.07 -2.35 -8.16
N GLN A 247 9.66 -1.27 -8.82
CA GLN A 247 8.38 -0.58 -8.58
C GLN A 247 8.21 -0.18 -7.09
N LEU A 248 7.12 -0.59 -6.43
CA LEU A 248 6.85 -0.26 -5.02
C LEU A 248 7.93 -0.79 -4.06
N LEU A 249 8.73 -1.79 -4.46
CA LEU A 249 9.85 -2.26 -3.63
C LEU A 249 10.97 -1.21 -3.53
N GLN A 250 10.98 -0.17 -4.36
CA GLN A 250 11.89 0.96 -4.22
C GLN A 250 11.60 1.82 -2.97
N HIS A 251 10.44 1.63 -2.34
CA HIS A 251 10.11 2.25 -1.05
C HIS A 251 11.02 1.76 0.09
N ASP A 252 11.69 0.63 -0.07
CA ASP A 252 12.65 0.15 0.93
C ASP A 252 13.99 0.89 0.78
N LEU A 253 14.41 1.58 1.85
CA LEU A 253 15.67 2.35 1.90
C LEU A 253 16.91 1.50 1.57
N GLN A 254 16.91 0.19 1.87
CA GLN A 254 18.04 -0.68 1.56
C GLN A 254 18.21 -0.91 0.06
N THR A 255 17.21 -0.60 -0.76
CA THR A 255 17.31 -0.73 -2.22
C THR A 255 17.94 0.49 -2.89
N TRP A 256 18.10 1.61 -2.17
CA TRP A 256 18.57 2.87 -2.75
C TRP A 256 20.06 2.77 -3.09
N GLU A 257 20.41 3.30 -4.27
CA GLU A 257 21.74 3.14 -4.83
C GLU A 257 22.69 4.24 -4.35
N ILE A 258 23.86 3.80 -3.86
CA ILE A 258 24.93 4.65 -3.39
C ILE A 258 26.15 4.42 -4.28
N GLU A 259 26.74 5.51 -4.77
CA GLU A 259 27.96 5.53 -5.58
C GLU A 259 28.94 6.55 -4.99
N ASP A 260 30.19 6.14 -4.76
CA ASP A 260 31.28 6.96 -4.20
C ASP A 260 30.92 7.73 -2.91
N GLY A 261 30.00 7.17 -2.10
CA GLY A 261 29.58 7.74 -0.83
C GLY A 261 28.61 8.91 -0.98
N GLN A 262 27.93 8.98 -2.12
CA GLN A 262 26.82 9.87 -2.44
C GLN A 262 25.62 9.04 -2.93
N LEU A 263 24.42 9.60 -2.82
CA LEU A 263 23.24 9.00 -3.45
C LEU A 263 23.38 9.07 -4.97
N GLN A 264 23.00 8.01 -5.66
CA GLN A 264 22.90 8.01 -7.11
C GLN A 264 21.64 8.78 -7.52
N LEU A 265 21.82 10.06 -7.85
CA LEU A 265 20.70 10.94 -8.17
C LEU A 265 20.25 10.78 -9.62
N LEU A 266 18.94 10.84 -9.82
CA LEU A 266 18.28 10.86 -11.12
C LEU A 266 17.61 12.21 -11.36
N GLU A 267 17.35 12.54 -12.62
CA GLU A 267 16.74 13.83 -12.98
C GLU A 267 15.23 13.89 -12.71
N LYS A 268 14.53 12.75 -12.77
CA LYS A 268 13.06 12.69 -12.66
C LYS A 268 12.58 11.34 -12.13
N HIS A 269 11.32 11.32 -11.70
CA HIS A 269 10.59 10.11 -11.36
C HIS A 269 10.22 9.29 -12.59
N ASP A 270 9.88 8.01 -12.36
CA ASP A 270 9.34 7.11 -13.36
C ASP A 270 7.94 7.55 -13.81
N ASP A 271 7.74 7.60 -15.13
CA ASP A 271 6.49 8.09 -15.77
C ASP A 271 5.24 7.28 -15.38
N VAL A 272 5.38 6.04 -14.88
CA VAL A 272 4.26 5.22 -14.40
C VAL A 272 3.89 5.63 -12.98
N SER A 273 4.87 5.83 -12.11
CA SER A 273 4.63 6.31 -10.73
C SER A 273 3.95 7.69 -10.73
N GLU A 274 4.36 8.62 -11.60
CA GLU A 274 3.71 9.93 -11.75
C GLU A 274 2.24 9.81 -12.16
N LYS A 275 1.91 8.88 -13.08
CA LYS A 275 0.52 8.64 -13.49
C LYS A 275 -0.32 8.05 -12.37
N ILE A 276 0.26 7.21 -11.53
CA ILE A 276 -0.41 6.66 -10.36
C ILE A 276 -0.75 7.78 -9.38
N ASN A 277 0.20 8.67 -9.07
CA ASN A 277 -0.01 9.80 -8.16
C ASN A 277 -1.10 10.75 -8.67
N GLN A 278 -1.07 11.14 -9.95
CA GLN A 278 -2.12 11.97 -10.57
C GLN A 278 -3.52 11.36 -10.48
N VAL A 279 -3.61 10.04 -10.33
CA VAL A 279 -4.89 9.35 -10.17
C VAL A 279 -5.31 9.29 -8.72
N PHE A 280 -4.38 9.06 -7.79
CA PHE A 280 -4.63 9.19 -6.36
C PHE A 280 -5.14 10.59 -6.01
N ASP A 281 -4.51 11.65 -6.52
CA ASP A 281 -4.94 13.03 -6.29
C ASP A 281 -6.39 13.24 -6.74
N LYS A 282 -6.69 12.84 -7.98
CA LYS A 282 -8.05 12.93 -8.55
C LYS A 282 -9.07 12.07 -7.80
N PHE A 283 -8.64 10.98 -7.18
CA PHE A 283 -9.51 10.11 -6.38
C PHE A 283 -9.86 10.78 -5.06
N ILE A 284 -8.85 11.30 -4.37
CA ILE A 284 -9.00 12.01 -3.10
C ILE A 284 -9.87 13.25 -3.31
N GLU A 285 -9.61 14.08 -4.32
CA GLU A 285 -10.40 15.28 -4.68
C GLU A 285 -11.91 15.00 -4.84
N LYS A 286 -12.31 13.77 -5.18
CA LYS A 286 -13.70 13.41 -5.52
C LYS A 286 -14.44 12.70 -4.41
N MET A 287 -13.72 12.19 -3.42
CA MET A 287 -14.33 11.64 -2.22
C MET A 287 -14.35 12.75 -1.16
N ASP A 288 -15.54 13.11 -0.69
CA ASP A 288 -15.63 13.94 0.51
C ASP A 288 -15.05 13.20 1.74
N MET A 289 -14.70 13.94 2.78
CA MET A 289 -14.09 13.37 3.98
C MET A 289 -14.94 12.27 4.63
N ALA A 290 -16.27 12.41 4.64
CA ALA A 290 -17.16 11.41 5.22
C ALA A 290 -17.10 10.07 4.48
N ASN A 291 -16.99 10.11 3.15
CA ASN A 291 -16.83 8.90 2.33
C ASN A 291 -15.42 8.30 2.48
N ARG A 292 -14.38 9.13 2.60
CA ARG A 292 -13.01 8.67 2.91
C ARG A 292 -12.99 7.92 4.25
N GLU A 293 -13.53 8.54 5.30
CA GLU A 293 -13.62 7.93 6.64
C GLU A 293 -14.41 6.62 6.64
N ALA A 294 -15.61 6.62 6.06
CA ALA A 294 -16.45 5.43 6.02
C ALA A 294 -15.80 4.29 5.22
N PHE A 295 -15.06 4.61 4.15
CA PHE A 295 -14.31 3.62 3.38
C PHE A 295 -13.18 3.00 4.20
N VAL A 296 -12.36 3.83 4.85
CA VAL A 296 -11.22 3.38 5.66
C VAL A 296 -11.69 2.56 6.86
N LYS A 297 -12.66 3.06 7.64
CA LYS A 297 -13.23 2.33 8.78
C LYS A 297 -13.73 0.95 8.37
N ARG A 298 -14.49 0.84 7.27
CA ARG A 298 -15.00 -0.46 6.81
C ARG A 298 -13.89 -1.46 6.48
N ILE A 299 -12.81 -1.04 5.83
CA ILE A 299 -11.72 -1.95 5.47
C ILE A 299 -11.05 -2.49 6.74
N PHE A 300 -10.61 -1.58 7.60
CA PHE A 300 -9.76 -1.95 8.73
C PHE A 300 -10.55 -2.53 9.90
N ASP A 301 -11.78 -2.05 10.16
CA ASP A 301 -12.62 -2.64 11.19
C ASP A 301 -12.99 -4.09 10.80
N THR A 302 -13.26 -4.38 9.51
CA THR A 302 -13.51 -5.76 9.04
C THR A 302 -12.25 -6.63 9.06
N MET A 303 -11.06 -6.06 8.84
CA MET A 303 -9.81 -6.82 9.06
C MET A 303 -9.63 -7.20 10.54
N SER A 304 -10.00 -6.32 11.46
CA SER A 304 -9.87 -6.55 12.91
C SER A 304 -11.02 -7.35 13.54
N GLU A 305 -12.16 -7.53 12.85
CA GLU A 305 -13.36 -8.25 13.36
C GLU A 305 -13.05 -9.66 13.90
N ASN A 306 -12.07 -10.34 13.32
CA ASN A 306 -11.69 -11.71 13.68
C ASN A 306 -10.56 -11.79 14.73
N GLY A 307 -10.11 -10.64 15.27
CA GLY A 307 -9.04 -10.56 16.25
C GLY A 307 -7.65 -10.47 15.65
N ALA A 308 -7.52 -10.32 14.33
CA ALA A 308 -6.25 -9.98 13.69
C ALA A 308 -5.72 -8.64 14.21
N VAL A 309 -4.46 -8.65 14.63
CA VAL A 309 -3.75 -7.46 15.13
C VAL A 309 -2.81 -6.92 14.05
N THR A 310 -2.19 -7.82 13.30
CA THR A 310 -1.31 -7.49 12.17
C THR A 310 -1.94 -7.85 10.83
N ILE A 311 -1.45 -7.22 9.76
CA ILE A 311 -1.79 -7.61 8.39
C ILE A 311 -1.40 -9.08 8.17
N SER A 312 -0.28 -9.52 8.72
CA SER A 312 0.18 -10.92 8.70
C SER A 312 -0.84 -11.86 9.34
N ASP A 313 -1.43 -11.49 10.48
CA ASP A 313 -2.47 -12.28 11.16
C ASP A 313 -3.72 -12.42 10.29
N PHE A 314 -4.22 -11.30 9.75
CA PHE A 314 -5.39 -11.30 8.86
C PHE A 314 -5.17 -12.20 7.65
N MET A 315 -3.96 -12.18 7.07
CA MET A 315 -3.61 -13.03 5.94
C MET A 315 -3.58 -14.53 6.33
N ASN A 316 -3.20 -14.85 7.56
CA ASN A 316 -3.20 -16.22 8.09
C ASN A 316 -4.61 -16.77 8.34
N GLU A 317 -5.63 -15.92 8.49
CA GLU A 317 -7.04 -16.35 8.59
C GLU A 317 -7.57 -16.96 7.29
N GLY A 318 -6.89 -16.71 6.17
CA GLY A 318 -7.15 -17.36 4.90
C GLY A 318 -8.41 -16.84 4.20
N ILE A 319 -9.00 -17.71 3.38
CA ILE A 319 -9.88 -17.29 2.30
C ILE A 319 -11.20 -16.66 2.82
N GLY A 320 -11.75 -17.19 3.91
CA GLY A 320 -13.03 -16.74 4.46
C GLY A 320 -12.99 -15.31 5.01
N ALA A 321 -11.87 -14.91 5.62
CA ALA A 321 -11.68 -13.55 6.13
C ALA A 321 -11.65 -12.52 4.99
N PHE A 322 -10.96 -12.84 3.89
CA PHE A 322 -10.92 -11.99 2.70
C PHE A 322 -12.27 -11.92 1.97
N GLU A 323 -13.00 -13.03 1.90
CA GLU A 323 -14.37 -13.03 1.36
C GLU A 323 -15.30 -12.14 2.20
N ASN A 324 -15.22 -12.22 3.53
CA ASN A 324 -15.98 -11.34 4.42
C ASN A 324 -15.59 -9.87 4.21
N LEU A 325 -14.30 -9.54 4.11
CA LEU A 325 -13.82 -8.20 3.79
C LEU A 325 -14.43 -7.68 2.48
N LEU A 326 -14.37 -8.48 1.42
CA LEU A 326 -15.01 -8.12 0.15
C LEU A 326 -16.52 -7.92 0.32
N ILE A 327 -17.23 -8.79 1.04
CA ILE A 327 -18.66 -8.67 1.27
C ILE A 327 -19.02 -7.46 2.15
N GLN A 328 -18.23 -7.08 3.14
CA GLN A 328 -18.52 -5.88 3.94
C GLN A 328 -18.25 -4.59 3.15
N VAL A 329 -17.18 -4.59 2.34
CA VAL A 329 -16.83 -3.46 1.48
C VAL A 329 -17.79 -3.33 0.27
N VAL A 330 -18.29 -4.45 -0.28
CA VAL A 330 -19.11 -4.52 -1.51
C VAL A 330 -20.61 -4.79 -1.24
N GLY A 331 -20.93 -5.65 -0.28
CA GLY A 331 -22.23 -6.30 -0.06
C GLY A 331 -23.19 -5.54 0.85
N LYS A 332 -22.73 -4.70 1.78
CA LYS A 332 -23.59 -3.69 2.42
C LYS A 332 -23.74 -2.49 1.49
N SER A 333 -24.62 -2.64 0.50
CA SER A 333 -25.16 -1.55 -0.32
C SER A 333 -26.07 -0.59 0.46
N GLU A 334 -25.76 -0.32 1.73
CA GLU A 334 -26.19 0.86 2.46
C GLU A 334 -25.14 1.96 2.26
N PHE A 335 -25.13 2.53 1.06
CA PHE A 335 -24.89 3.97 0.95
C PHE A 335 -26.10 4.68 1.59
N ASP A 336 -26.17 4.64 2.93
CA ASP A 336 -27.13 5.43 3.71
C ASP A 336 -26.56 6.84 3.86
N ILE A 337 -26.64 7.60 2.77
CA ILE A 337 -26.22 9.00 2.69
C ILE A 337 -27.31 9.86 3.33
N ASN A 338 -27.40 9.83 4.66
CA ASN A 338 -28.38 10.62 5.41
C ASN A 338 -27.87 12.00 5.87
N PRO A 339 -27.25 12.79 4.96
CA PRO A 339 -27.44 14.25 4.96
C PRO A 339 -28.08 14.78 3.65
N VAL A 340 -28.70 13.91 2.83
CA VAL A 340 -29.39 14.33 1.59
C VAL A 340 -30.91 14.52 1.79
N GLN A 341 -31.48 14.11 2.93
CA GLN A 341 -32.93 14.24 3.17
C GLN A 341 -33.45 15.69 3.27
N ASN A 342 -32.58 16.68 3.52
CA ASN A 342 -32.96 18.09 3.48
C ASN A 342 -32.78 18.77 2.11
N ILE A 343 -32.08 18.13 1.17
CA ILE A 343 -31.98 18.59 -0.23
C ILE A 343 -33.11 17.97 -1.05
N GLY A 344 -33.54 16.75 -0.69
CA GLY A 344 -34.58 16.00 -1.38
C GLY A 344 -35.95 16.66 -1.38
N LYS A 345 -36.40 17.35 -0.32
CA LYS A 345 -37.79 17.87 -0.29
C LYS A 345 -38.07 18.98 -1.29
N THR A 346 -37.07 19.79 -1.63
CA THR A 346 -37.22 20.89 -2.60
C THR A 346 -37.07 20.42 -4.05
N VAL A 347 -36.33 19.32 -4.27
CA VAL A 347 -36.04 18.78 -5.61
C VAL A 347 -37.01 17.65 -6.02
N ILE A 348 -37.58 16.92 -5.05
CA ILE A 348 -38.52 15.81 -5.29
C ILE A 348 -39.89 16.30 -5.78
N GLN A 349 -40.24 17.57 -5.57
CA GLN A 349 -41.49 18.13 -6.08
C GLN A 349 -41.41 18.41 -7.59
N ASP A 350 -40.25 18.81 -8.10
CA ASP A 350 -40.05 19.14 -9.52
C ASP A 350 -39.71 17.92 -10.41
N ILE A 351 -39.32 16.79 -9.81
CA ILE A 351 -38.90 15.57 -10.53
C ILE A 351 -40.02 14.52 -10.67
N LYS A 352 -41.17 14.73 -10.02
CA LYS A 352 -42.29 13.75 -10.00
C LYS A 352 -42.99 13.53 -11.35
N GLU A 353 -42.63 14.25 -12.42
CA GLU A 353 -43.34 14.22 -13.69
C GLU A 353 -42.75 13.35 -14.83
N SER A 354 -41.70 12.54 -14.63
CA SER A 354 -41.25 11.63 -15.70
C SER A 354 -40.91 10.22 -15.21
N GLN A 355 -41.82 9.27 -15.40
CA GLN A 355 -41.67 7.88 -15.00
C GLN A 355 -41.00 7.01 -16.07
N THR A 356 -40.24 6.01 -15.57
CA THR A 356 -39.99 4.67 -16.16
C THR A 356 -38.57 4.35 -16.69
N VAL A 357 -37.60 5.27 -16.75
CA VAL A 357 -36.23 4.94 -17.24
C VAL A 357 -35.13 4.92 -16.16
N LYS A 358 -35.31 5.56 -14.99
CA LYS A 358 -34.18 5.80 -14.04
C LYS A 358 -33.70 4.62 -13.18
N LYS A 359 -34.50 3.56 -12.97
CA LYS A 359 -34.09 2.44 -12.07
C LYS A 359 -33.04 1.49 -12.67
N LEU A 360 -33.04 1.30 -13.99
CA LEU A 360 -32.08 0.45 -14.70
C LEU A 360 -30.70 1.10 -14.82
N GLU A 361 -30.66 2.41 -15.08
CA GLU A 361 -29.41 3.19 -15.16
C GLU A 361 -28.70 3.29 -13.81
N GLN A 362 -29.45 3.48 -12.71
CA GLN A 362 -28.87 3.54 -11.36
C GLN A 362 -28.24 2.21 -10.94
N LYS A 363 -28.92 1.08 -11.19
CA LYS A 363 -28.38 -0.25 -10.86
C LYS A 363 -27.15 -0.59 -11.70
N ALA A 364 -27.15 -0.22 -12.98
CA ALA A 364 -26.00 -0.39 -13.87
C ALA A 364 -24.80 0.47 -13.44
N LEU A 365 -25.06 1.71 -12.99
CA LEU A 365 -24.04 2.61 -12.45
C LEU A 365 -23.42 2.05 -11.16
N THR A 366 -24.24 1.58 -10.22
CA THR A 366 -23.78 0.96 -8.96
C THR A 366 -22.93 -0.29 -9.24
N LEU A 367 -23.36 -1.18 -10.12
CA LEU A 367 -22.59 -2.37 -10.50
C LEU A 367 -21.24 -2.01 -11.15
N ARG A 368 -21.19 -0.90 -11.88
CA ARG A 368 -19.96 -0.42 -12.52
C ARG A 368 -18.98 0.16 -11.51
N ILE A 369 -19.46 0.93 -10.53
CA ILE A 369 -18.64 1.45 -9.41
C ILE A 369 -18.10 0.28 -8.57
N LEU A 370 -18.95 -0.71 -8.25
CA LEU A 370 -18.55 -1.90 -7.51
C LEU A 370 -17.48 -2.71 -8.25
N ARG A 371 -17.61 -2.86 -9.57
CA ARG A 371 -16.60 -3.53 -10.41
C ARG A 371 -15.27 -2.78 -10.39
N ILE A 372 -15.28 -1.45 -10.48
CA ILE A 372 -14.07 -0.61 -10.40
C ILE A 372 -13.40 -0.76 -9.03
N GLY A 373 -14.15 -0.65 -7.93
CA GLY A 373 -13.61 -0.81 -6.58
C GLY A 373 -13.04 -2.21 -6.32
N LEU A 374 -13.74 -3.26 -6.80
CA LEU A 374 -13.27 -4.64 -6.69
C LEU A 374 -12.01 -4.89 -7.50
N ALA A 375 -11.94 -4.40 -8.74
CA ALA A 375 -10.75 -4.55 -9.58
C ALA A 375 -9.56 -3.77 -9.02
N PHE A 376 -9.78 -2.58 -8.44
CA PHE A 376 -8.73 -1.80 -7.78
C PHE A 376 -8.18 -2.51 -6.55
N LEU A 377 -9.06 -3.06 -5.70
CA LEU A 377 -8.68 -3.85 -4.52
C LEU A 377 -7.96 -5.15 -4.91
N MET A 378 -8.45 -5.88 -5.91
CA MET A 378 -7.75 -7.05 -6.47
C MET A 378 -6.38 -6.68 -7.03
N GLY A 379 -6.26 -5.47 -7.60
CA GLY A 379 -5.00 -4.92 -8.06
C GLY A 379 -4.01 -4.69 -6.92
N ILE A 380 -4.42 -4.01 -5.85
CA ILE A 380 -3.59 -3.79 -4.65
C ILE A 380 -3.17 -5.13 -4.03
N MET A 381 -4.09 -6.08 -3.90
CA MET A 381 -3.80 -7.42 -3.36
C MET A 381 -2.81 -8.21 -4.23
N SER A 382 -2.86 -8.00 -5.55
CA SER A 382 -1.88 -8.57 -6.47
C SER A 382 -0.48 -7.95 -6.29
N LEU A 383 -0.40 -6.67 -5.93
CA LEU A 383 0.87 -5.96 -5.68
C LEU A 383 1.47 -6.35 -4.32
N CYS A 384 0.67 -6.33 -3.26
CA CYS A 384 1.13 -6.56 -1.88
C CYS A 384 1.41 -8.05 -1.59
N PHE A 385 0.61 -8.97 -2.17
CA PHE A 385 0.63 -10.39 -1.79
C PHE A 385 0.56 -11.34 -3.00
N PRO A 386 1.51 -11.24 -3.94
CA PRO A 386 1.45 -11.90 -5.25
C PRO A 386 1.32 -13.43 -5.17
N GLY A 387 2.10 -14.07 -4.29
CA GLY A 387 2.10 -15.53 -4.15
C GLY A 387 0.85 -16.10 -3.46
N PHE A 388 0.23 -15.32 -2.57
CA PHE A 388 -0.95 -15.73 -1.82
C PHE A 388 -2.23 -15.48 -2.62
N PHE A 389 -2.35 -14.31 -3.25
CA PHE A 389 -3.58 -13.89 -3.93
C PHE A 389 -3.95 -14.80 -5.12
N MET A 390 -2.96 -15.32 -5.87
CA MET A 390 -3.21 -16.30 -6.94
C MET A 390 -3.72 -17.64 -6.44
N LYS A 391 -3.10 -18.16 -5.37
CA LYS A 391 -3.53 -19.41 -4.74
C LYS A 391 -4.96 -19.24 -4.21
N PHE A 392 -5.23 -18.11 -3.55
CA PHE A 392 -6.56 -17.74 -3.07
C PHE A 392 -7.61 -17.77 -4.20
N LEU A 393 -7.39 -17.03 -5.29
CA LEU A 393 -8.38 -16.90 -6.38
C LEU A 393 -8.67 -18.24 -7.04
N PHE A 394 -7.62 -19.03 -7.31
CA PHE A 394 -7.78 -20.33 -7.96
C PHE A 394 -8.48 -21.34 -7.04
N THR A 395 -8.09 -21.41 -5.76
CA THR A 395 -8.71 -22.30 -4.78
C THR A 395 -10.18 -21.94 -4.56
N ALA A 396 -10.51 -20.65 -4.45
CA ALA A 396 -11.89 -20.18 -4.32
C ALA A 396 -12.73 -20.53 -5.54
N MET A 397 -12.20 -20.32 -6.76
CA MET A 397 -12.89 -20.67 -8.01
C MET A 397 -13.14 -22.19 -8.11
N LEU A 398 -12.15 -23.01 -7.80
CA LEU A 398 -12.27 -24.47 -7.86
C LEU A 398 -13.28 -24.99 -6.82
N LEU A 399 -13.28 -24.41 -5.62
CA LEU A 399 -14.25 -24.72 -4.57
C LEU A 399 -15.68 -24.33 -4.99
N ALA A 400 -15.86 -23.15 -5.60
CA ALA A 400 -17.17 -22.70 -6.10
C ALA A 400 -17.74 -23.66 -7.16
N VAL A 401 -16.91 -24.17 -8.07
CA VAL A 401 -17.31 -25.18 -9.06
C VAL A 401 -17.74 -26.48 -8.38
N ILE A 402 -17.01 -26.94 -7.38
CA ILE A 402 -17.35 -28.15 -6.61
C ILE A 402 -18.70 -27.97 -5.90
N VAL A 403 -18.88 -26.84 -5.20
CA VAL A 403 -20.12 -26.53 -4.48
C VAL A 403 -21.31 -26.46 -5.44
N PHE A 404 -21.14 -25.80 -6.59
CA PHE A 404 -22.16 -25.71 -7.62
C PHE A 404 -22.56 -27.09 -8.16
N GLU A 405 -21.58 -27.92 -8.51
CA GLU A 405 -21.84 -29.28 -9.04
C GLU A 405 -22.49 -30.18 -7.99
N VAL A 406 -22.06 -30.11 -6.74
CA VAL A 406 -22.68 -30.85 -5.63
C VAL A 406 -24.12 -30.39 -5.42
N PHE A 407 -24.37 -29.08 -5.45
CA PHE A 407 -25.72 -28.52 -5.31
C PHE A 407 -26.63 -28.94 -6.47
N GLN A 408 -26.16 -28.84 -7.72
CA GLN A 408 -26.92 -29.27 -8.90
C GLN A 408 -27.20 -30.77 -8.87
N THR A 409 -26.21 -31.57 -8.49
CA THR A 409 -26.38 -33.02 -8.32
C THR A 409 -27.42 -33.33 -7.25
N GLY A 410 -27.41 -32.62 -6.12
CA GLY A 410 -28.43 -32.75 -5.07
C GLY A 410 -29.83 -32.36 -5.55
N LYS A 411 -29.95 -31.31 -6.35
CA LYS A 411 -31.21 -30.89 -6.96
C LYS A 411 -31.77 -31.96 -7.91
N HIS A 412 -30.93 -32.50 -8.80
CA HIS A 412 -31.35 -33.54 -9.74
C HIS A 412 -31.66 -34.87 -9.06
N LEU A 413 -30.91 -35.24 -8.02
CA LEU A 413 -31.25 -36.39 -7.17
C LEU A 413 -32.62 -36.20 -6.51
N LYS A 414 -32.94 -34.99 -6.04
CA LYS A 414 -34.26 -34.71 -5.47
C LYS A 414 -35.37 -34.81 -6.53
N GLU A 415 -35.12 -34.33 -7.75
CA GLU A 415 -36.06 -34.39 -8.89
C GLU A 415 -36.26 -35.83 -9.41
N SER A 416 -35.25 -36.70 -9.32
CA SER A 416 -35.32 -38.11 -9.74
C SER A 416 -35.87 -39.05 -8.66
N GLY A 417 -36.27 -38.52 -7.50
CA GLY A 417 -36.73 -39.35 -6.37
C GLY A 417 -35.60 -40.12 -5.69
N TRP A 418 -34.39 -39.56 -5.68
CA TRP A 418 -33.16 -40.14 -5.16
C TRP A 418 -32.67 -41.37 -5.93
N ASP A 419 -32.92 -41.42 -7.24
CA ASP A 419 -32.38 -42.48 -8.10
C ASP A 419 -30.89 -42.27 -8.39
N LEU A 420 -30.08 -42.88 -7.54
CA LEU A 420 -28.61 -42.89 -7.63
C LEU A 420 -28.08 -43.63 -8.87
N LYS A 421 -28.87 -44.52 -9.50
CA LYS A 421 -28.45 -45.18 -10.75
C LYS A 421 -28.59 -44.25 -11.94
N ALA A 422 -29.66 -43.45 -11.98
CA ALA A 422 -29.90 -42.47 -13.03
C ALA A 422 -28.89 -41.30 -12.98
N GLU A 423 -28.58 -40.80 -11.78
CA GLU A 423 -27.67 -39.66 -11.58
C GLU A 423 -26.20 -40.05 -11.32
N LYS A 424 -25.86 -41.33 -11.52
CA LYS A 424 -24.51 -41.89 -11.34
C LYS A 424 -23.40 -41.06 -12.00
N PRO A 425 -23.55 -40.53 -13.24
CA PRO A 425 -22.51 -39.72 -13.86
C PRO A 425 -22.20 -38.43 -13.09
N ARG A 426 -23.21 -37.77 -12.53
CA ARG A 426 -23.03 -36.52 -11.78
C ARG A 426 -22.37 -36.77 -10.43
N ALA A 427 -22.79 -37.82 -9.73
CA ALA A 427 -22.14 -38.24 -8.48
C ALA A 427 -20.66 -38.54 -8.69
N TYR A 428 -20.29 -39.17 -9.81
CA TYR A 428 -18.89 -39.43 -10.16
C TYR A 428 -18.11 -38.15 -10.46
N ILE A 429 -18.70 -37.19 -11.16
CA ILE A 429 -18.07 -35.87 -11.40
C ILE A 429 -17.79 -35.17 -10.06
N CYS A 430 -18.74 -35.13 -9.13
CA CYS A 430 -18.52 -34.54 -7.80
C CYS A 430 -17.38 -35.23 -7.04
N ILE A 431 -17.36 -36.56 -7.00
CA ILE A 431 -16.30 -37.32 -6.32
C ILE A 431 -14.94 -37.05 -6.96
N CYS A 432 -14.86 -37.07 -8.30
CA CYS A 432 -13.63 -36.78 -9.03
C CYS A 432 -13.12 -35.37 -8.76
N LEU A 433 -14.00 -34.36 -8.74
CA LEU A 433 -13.62 -32.98 -8.46
C LEU A 433 -13.13 -32.79 -7.02
N ILE A 434 -13.77 -33.44 -6.03
CA ILE A 434 -13.34 -33.42 -4.63
C ILE A 434 -11.98 -34.11 -4.47
N VAL A 435 -11.78 -35.27 -5.08
CA VAL A 435 -10.49 -35.97 -5.05
C VAL A 435 -9.40 -35.14 -5.72
N LEU A 436 -9.69 -34.54 -6.88
CA LEU A 436 -8.77 -33.68 -7.60
C LEU A 436 -8.39 -32.44 -6.76
N PHE A 437 -9.36 -31.80 -6.11
CA PHE A 437 -9.12 -30.68 -5.20
C PHE A 437 -8.17 -31.06 -4.07
N THR A 438 -8.40 -32.20 -3.42
CA THR A 438 -7.53 -32.70 -2.34
C THR A 438 -6.13 -33.01 -2.84
N LEU A 439 -5.99 -33.66 -4.00
CA LEU A 439 -4.68 -33.98 -4.59
C LEU A 439 -3.88 -32.73 -4.99
N ILE A 440 -4.56 -31.72 -5.52
CA ILE A 440 -3.96 -30.43 -5.90
C ILE A 440 -3.39 -29.71 -4.67
N HIS A 441 -4.10 -29.76 -3.53
CA HIS A 441 -3.65 -29.13 -2.28
C HIS A 441 -2.61 -29.96 -1.52
N ALA A 442 -2.62 -31.28 -1.67
CA ALA A 442 -1.64 -32.18 -1.04
C ALA A 442 -0.27 -32.12 -1.71
N LYS A 443 -0.19 -31.72 -2.99
CA LYS A 443 1.07 -31.61 -3.72
C LYS A 443 1.56 -30.17 -3.75
N GLU A 444 2.72 -29.95 -3.15
CA GLU A 444 3.38 -28.65 -3.13
C GLU A 444 3.57 -28.09 -4.55
N GLY A 445 3.18 -26.83 -4.76
CA GLY A 445 3.25 -26.16 -6.06
C GLY A 445 2.18 -26.54 -7.11
N ALA A 446 1.36 -27.57 -6.89
CA ALA A 446 0.38 -28.02 -7.90
C ALA A 446 -0.78 -27.02 -8.11
N VAL A 447 -1.29 -26.42 -7.03
CA VAL A 447 -2.26 -25.30 -7.08
C VAL A 447 -1.75 -24.20 -8.01
N PHE A 448 -0.46 -23.88 -7.90
CA PHE A 448 0.16 -22.77 -8.61
C PHE A 448 0.27 -23.04 -10.11
N ILE A 449 0.78 -24.21 -10.50
CA ILE A 449 0.92 -24.59 -11.93
C ILE A 449 -0.43 -24.56 -12.63
N LEU A 450 -1.47 -25.08 -11.98
CA LEU A 450 -2.83 -25.11 -12.54
C LEU A 450 -3.47 -23.72 -12.58
N ALA A 451 -3.25 -22.91 -11.54
CA ALA A 451 -3.67 -21.52 -11.53
C ALA A 451 -3.04 -20.74 -12.69
N SER A 452 -1.72 -20.79 -12.84
CA SER A 452 -0.99 -20.14 -13.93
C SER A 452 -1.51 -20.58 -15.30
N GLY A 453 -1.72 -21.89 -15.51
CA GLY A 453 -2.32 -22.40 -16.75
C GLY A 453 -3.67 -21.75 -17.08
N LEU A 454 -4.55 -21.63 -16.08
CA LEU A 454 -5.89 -21.09 -16.25
C LEU A 454 -5.90 -19.57 -16.41
N PHE A 455 -5.06 -18.85 -15.67
CA PHE A 455 -4.89 -17.41 -15.79
C PHE A 455 -4.27 -17.03 -17.14
N GLY A 456 -3.22 -17.72 -17.57
CA GLY A 456 -2.61 -17.51 -18.88
C GLY A 456 -3.60 -17.69 -20.03
N LEU A 457 -4.45 -18.73 -19.96
CA LEU A 457 -5.53 -18.92 -20.91
C LEU A 457 -6.58 -17.78 -20.87
N ASN A 458 -6.97 -17.32 -19.67
CA ASN A 458 -7.91 -16.20 -19.52
C ASN A 458 -7.36 -14.90 -20.10
N PHE A 459 -6.08 -14.60 -19.91
CA PHE A 459 -5.45 -13.42 -20.50
C PHE A 459 -5.43 -13.47 -22.02
N ILE A 460 -5.20 -14.64 -22.62
CA ILE A 460 -5.34 -14.84 -24.07
C ILE A 460 -6.79 -14.61 -24.53
N ILE A 461 -7.78 -15.07 -23.76
CA ILE A 461 -9.20 -14.83 -24.04
C ILE A 461 -9.54 -13.34 -23.93
N ILE A 462 -9.01 -12.64 -22.93
CA ILE A 462 -9.17 -11.19 -22.75
C ILE A 462 -8.55 -10.45 -23.94
N ALA A 463 -7.32 -10.80 -24.33
CA ALA A 463 -6.67 -10.21 -25.50
C ALA A 463 -7.51 -10.41 -26.77
N TYR A 464 -8.09 -11.60 -26.96
CA TYR A 464 -8.99 -11.86 -28.09
C TYR A 464 -10.27 -11.00 -28.04
N ARG A 465 -10.89 -10.84 -26.87
CA ARG A 465 -12.06 -9.96 -26.70
C ARG A 465 -11.70 -8.49 -26.97
N MET A 466 -10.55 -8.02 -26.49
CA MET A 466 -10.08 -6.66 -26.75
C MET A 466 -9.76 -6.44 -28.22
N LEU A 467 -9.31 -7.47 -28.94
CA LEU A 467 -9.09 -7.40 -30.38
C LEU A 467 -10.41 -7.22 -31.16
N ILE A 468 -11.50 -7.83 -30.69
CA ILE A 468 -12.85 -7.61 -31.24
C ILE A 468 -13.27 -6.15 -31.00
N GLN A 469 -13.09 -5.64 -29.79
CA GLN A 469 -13.44 -4.25 -29.43
C GLN A 469 -12.58 -3.22 -30.19
N PHE A 470 -11.30 -3.50 -30.39
CA PHE A 470 -10.41 -2.72 -31.24
C PHE A 470 -10.93 -2.61 -32.68
N LYS A 471 -11.40 -3.72 -33.26
CA LYS A 471 -11.98 -3.75 -34.61
C LYS A 471 -13.33 -3.02 -34.68
N ALA A 472 -14.13 -3.07 -33.61
CA ALA A 472 -15.42 -2.38 -33.51
C ALA A 472 -15.28 -0.86 -33.31
N SER A 473 -14.17 -0.39 -32.74
CA SER A 473 -13.90 1.02 -32.39
C SER A 473 -13.48 1.91 -33.57
N LYS A 474 -13.98 1.66 -34.79
CA LYS A 474 -13.63 2.46 -35.98
C LYS A 474 -14.10 3.92 -35.79
N GLY A 475 -13.17 4.87 -35.91
CA GLY A 475 -13.44 6.31 -35.89
C GLY A 475 -13.00 7.04 -34.61
N ILE A 476 -12.82 6.34 -33.49
CA ILE A 476 -12.44 6.97 -32.19
C ILE A 476 -10.99 6.60 -31.85
N LYS A 477 -10.04 7.48 -32.22
CA LYS A 477 -8.58 7.26 -32.05
C LYS A 477 -8.20 6.83 -30.63
N ARG A 478 -8.78 7.44 -29.59
CA ARG A 478 -8.47 7.17 -28.17
C ARG A 478 -8.87 5.76 -27.73
N LYS A 479 -10.09 5.31 -28.05
CA LYS A 479 -10.56 3.94 -27.75
C LYS A 479 -9.73 2.89 -28.49
N ARG A 480 -9.40 3.18 -29.74
CA ARG A 480 -8.61 2.30 -30.58
C ARG A 480 -7.17 2.14 -30.08
N LEU A 481 -6.55 3.23 -29.60
CA LEU A 481 -5.23 3.17 -28.98
C LEU A 481 -5.24 2.34 -27.68
N ARG A 482 -6.26 2.54 -26.83
CA ARG A 482 -6.46 1.76 -25.60
C ARG A 482 -6.54 0.26 -25.88
N TYR A 483 -7.48 -0.17 -26.72
CA TYR A 483 -7.65 -1.59 -27.03
C TYR A 483 -6.44 -2.21 -27.72
N PHE A 484 -5.65 -1.43 -28.47
CA PHE A 484 -4.40 -1.91 -29.06
C PHE A 484 -3.37 -2.29 -27.98
N PHE A 485 -3.17 -1.43 -26.98
CA PHE A 485 -2.27 -1.73 -25.87
C PHE A 485 -2.77 -2.88 -25.00
N GLU A 486 -4.06 -2.92 -24.69
CA GLU A 486 -4.66 -4.00 -23.90
C GLU A 486 -4.54 -5.36 -24.60
N VAL A 487 -4.71 -5.41 -25.93
CA VAL A 487 -4.48 -6.64 -26.71
C VAL A 487 -3.04 -7.12 -26.57
N ILE A 488 -2.06 -6.22 -26.70
CA ILE A 488 -0.64 -6.59 -26.68
C ILE A 488 -0.25 -7.07 -25.28
N ILE A 489 -0.59 -6.31 -24.25
CA ILE A 489 -0.24 -6.62 -22.85
C ILE A 489 -0.88 -7.94 -22.45
N SER A 490 -2.20 -8.08 -22.58
CA SER A 490 -2.90 -9.31 -22.20
C SER A 490 -2.45 -10.54 -23.00
N PHE A 491 -2.04 -10.38 -24.27
CA PHE A 491 -1.53 -11.51 -25.05
C PHE A 491 -0.12 -11.92 -24.61
N VAL A 492 0.79 -10.96 -24.42
CA VAL A 492 2.17 -11.21 -23.96
C VAL A 492 2.16 -11.83 -22.57
N ASP A 493 1.36 -11.30 -21.66
CA ASP A 493 1.21 -11.83 -20.31
C ASP A 493 0.61 -13.24 -20.34
N GLY A 494 -0.47 -13.43 -21.10
CA GLY A 494 -1.12 -14.73 -21.25
C GLY A 494 -0.18 -15.82 -21.76
N VAL A 495 0.68 -15.49 -22.73
CA VAL A 495 1.71 -16.40 -23.24
C VAL A 495 2.81 -16.62 -22.19
N TYR A 496 3.33 -15.57 -21.57
CA TYR A 496 4.39 -15.65 -20.56
C TYR A 496 4.03 -16.60 -19.40
N ILE A 497 2.82 -16.46 -18.85
CA ILE A 497 2.32 -17.26 -17.73
C ILE A 497 2.25 -18.75 -18.08
N LEU A 498 1.96 -19.10 -19.34
CA LEU A 498 1.87 -20.50 -19.78
C LEU A 498 3.23 -21.18 -19.90
N PHE A 499 4.30 -20.43 -20.16
CA PHE A 499 5.64 -20.98 -20.44
C PHE A 499 6.63 -20.88 -19.27
N VAL A 500 6.36 -20.05 -18.25
CA VAL A 500 7.21 -19.88 -17.07
C VAL A 500 6.43 -20.14 -15.77
N PRO A 501 6.10 -21.41 -15.45
CA PRO A 501 5.32 -21.76 -14.26
C PRO A 501 6.16 -21.99 -12.99
N GLU A 502 7.50 -21.90 -13.01
CA GLU A 502 8.36 -22.13 -11.84
C GLU A 502 8.88 -20.82 -11.21
N VAL A 503 8.95 -20.84 -9.87
CA VAL A 503 9.42 -19.77 -8.96
C VAL A 503 8.79 -18.40 -9.24
N ALA A 504 7.54 -18.24 -8.78
CA ALA A 504 6.99 -17.01 -8.19
C ALA A 504 7.63 -15.68 -8.60
N ASP A 505 7.61 -15.36 -9.89
CA ASP A 505 8.05 -14.05 -10.31
C ASP A 505 6.93 -13.08 -9.91
N ARG A 506 7.13 -12.39 -8.76
CA ARG A 506 6.28 -11.28 -8.24
C ARG A 506 5.78 -10.40 -9.40
N TRP A 507 6.60 -10.27 -10.43
CA TRP A 507 6.38 -9.71 -11.77
C TRP A 507 5.02 -9.90 -12.41
N TYR A 508 4.52 -11.13 -12.58
CA TYR A 508 3.22 -11.30 -13.25
C TYR A 508 2.09 -10.72 -12.41
N MET A 509 2.17 -10.88 -11.09
CA MET A 509 1.19 -10.35 -10.16
C MET A 509 1.33 -8.85 -9.95
N LEU A 510 2.55 -8.32 -10.07
CA LEU A 510 2.83 -6.90 -10.17
C LEU A 510 2.21 -6.32 -11.46
N ILE A 511 2.44 -6.95 -12.62
CA ILE A 511 1.87 -6.53 -13.92
C ILE A 511 0.34 -6.65 -13.90
N THR A 512 -0.20 -7.74 -13.37
CA THR A 512 -1.66 -7.94 -13.23
C THR A 512 -2.25 -6.95 -12.25
N GLY A 513 -1.56 -6.67 -11.14
CA GLY A 513 -1.96 -5.67 -10.15
C GLY A 513 -1.99 -4.27 -10.75
N CYS A 514 -0.90 -3.87 -11.42
CA CYS A 514 -0.81 -2.62 -12.16
C CYS A 514 -1.86 -2.54 -13.27
N PHE A 515 -2.11 -3.61 -14.03
CA PHE A 515 -3.12 -3.66 -15.07
C PHE A 515 -4.53 -3.50 -14.51
N LEU A 516 -4.87 -4.20 -13.43
CA LEU A 516 -6.16 -4.10 -12.76
C LEU A 516 -6.38 -2.71 -12.16
N ILE A 517 -5.35 -2.13 -11.56
CA ILE A 517 -5.37 -0.74 -11.10
C ILE A 517 -5.58 0.20 -12.28
N MET A 518 -4.78 0.11 -13.35
CA MET A 518 -4.92 0.95 -14.54
C MET A 518 -6.27 0.80 -15.23
N ASP A 519 -6.80 -0.41 -15.40
CA ASP A 519 -8.12 -0.64 -16.00
C ASP A 519 -9.22 -0.04 -15.12
N SER A 520 -9.14 -0.21 -13.79
CA SER A 520 -10.04 0.42 -12.83
C SER A 520 -10.03 1.94 -12.96
N ILE A 521 -8.83 2.52 -13.12
CA ILE A 521 -8.62 3.95 -13.31
C ILE A 521 -9.21 4.42 -14.66
N PHE A 522 -8.97 3.70 -15.75
CA PHE A 522 -9.52 4.05 -17.07
C PHE A 522 -11.04 3.90 -17.12
N GLU A 523 -11.61 2.86 -16.49
CA GLU A 523 -13.06 2.72 -16.33
C GLU A 523 -13.65 3.82 -15.46
N LEU A 524 -12.96 4.23 -14.40
CA LEU A 524 -13.35 5.36 -13.57
C LEU A 524 -13.36 6.68 -14.38
N ILE A 525 -12.32 6.97 -15.15
CA ILE A 525 -12.24 8.15 -16.03
C ILE A 525 -13.38 8.14 -17.06
N SER A 526 -13.69 6.98 -17.63
CA SER A 526 -14.79 6.80 -18.59
C SER A 526 -16.16 7.04 -17.94
N LEU A 527 -16.35 6.51 -16.72
CA LEU A 527 -17.56 6.70 -15.93
C LEU A 527 -17.76 8.16 -15.55
N MET A 528 -16.68 8.84 -15.18
CA MET A 528 -16.69 10.26 -14.86
C MET A 528 -16.99 11.14 -16.06
N SER A 529 -16.45 10.80 -17.22
CA SER A 529 -16.77 11.49 -18.48
C SER A 529 -18.27 11.33 -18.84
N TYR A 530 -18.86 10.18 -18.49
CA TYR A 530 -20.29 9.93 -18.64
C TYR A 530 -21.15 10.73 -17.65
N LEU A 531 -20.70 10.88 -16.40
CA LEU A 531 -21.43 11.63 -15.37
C LEU A 531 -21.32 13.17 -15.53
N LEU A 532 -20.23 13.66 -16.11
CA LEU A 532 -19.90 15.10 -16.20
C LEU A 532 -20.05 15.70 -17.61
N GLY A 533 -20.24 14.88 -18.65
CA GLY A 533 -20.37 15.34 -20.04
C GLY A 533 -21.76 15.93 -20.36
N PRO A 534 -21.87 16.80 -21.39
CA PRO A 534 -23.18 17.24 -21.88
C PRO A 534 -24.00 16.03 -22.33
N LYS A 535 -25.28 15.99 -21.96
CA LYS A 535 -26.26 14.95 -22.34
C LYS A 535 -26.60 15.03 -23.83
N GLU A 536 -25.63 14.84 -24.72
CA GLU A 536 -25.90 14.57 -26.13
C GLU A 536 -25.42 13.17 -26.51
N LYS A 537 -26.43 12.36 -26.82
CA LYS A 537 -26.45 11.11 -27.61
C LYS A 537 -25.09 10.51 -27.96
N GLU A 538 -24.70 9.46 -27.24
CA GLU A 538 -23.86 8.44 -27.84
C GLU A 538 -23.91 7.08 -27.11
N TRP A 539 -25.09 6.55 -26.78
CA TRP A 539 -25.21 5.13 -26.40
C TRP A 539 -26.57 4.52 -26.78
N ASP A 540 -26.74 4.21 -28.05
CA ASP A 540 -27.31 2.92 -28.45
C ASP A 540 -26.13 2.06 -28.93
N ILE A 541 -26.16 0.76 -28.64
CA ILE A 541 -25.08 -0.24 -28.85
C ILE A 541 -24.17 -0.39 -27.62
N LEU A 542 -24.67 -1.04 -26.56
CA LEU A 542 -23.87 -1.95 -25.70
C LEU A 542 -24.79 -2.78 -24.78
N TYR A 543 -25.83 -3.43 -25.33
CA TYR A 543 -26.57 -4.50 -24.63
C TYR A 543 -27.19 -5.52 -25.59
N ASN A 544 -26.49 -5.85 -26.68
CA ASN A 544 -26.75 -7.05 -27.48
C ASN A 544 -25.44 -7.46 -28.15
N GLY A 545 -24.74 -8.40 -27.51
CA GLY A 545 -23.46 -8.94 -27.96
C GLY A 545 -22.83 -9.81 -26.89
#